data_AF-A0A2K0W9L1-F1
#
_entry.id   AF-A0A2K0W9L1-F1
#
_cell.length_a   1.000
_cell.length_b   1.000
_cell.length_c   1.000
_cell.angle_alpha   90.00
_cell.angle_beta   90.00
_cell.angle_gamma   90.00
#
_symmetry.space_group_name_H-M   'P 1'
#
loop_
_entity.id
_entity.type
_entity.pdbx_description
1 polymer ?
#
loop_
_entity_poly.entity_id
_entity_poly.type
_entity_poly.pdbx_seq_one_letter_code
_entity_poly.pdbx_strand_id
1 'polypeptide(L)'
;MLIGGIGSSVSLQKHLKANSRAYAKRNNCHVKLVLPDEKERATIPTVVSSGGVYQASNKANGPERIVQCSYGILRTEPLMAHPEHRFKKVTWSPQDGTPYITNTIFWFLTRVKRSPQSGRMNWIVYTFSMPYQAPLTEGGALRVRYSDGILL
;
A
#
# COMPACT_ATOMS: atom_id res chain seq x y z
N MET A 1 -1.30 -21.88 0.45
CA MET A 1 0.12 -22.25 0.29
C MET A 1 0.87 -21.71 1.50
N LEU A 2 1.77 -22.48 2.09
CA LEU A 2 2.57 -22.03 3.24
C LEU A 2 4.02 -21.85 2.78
N ILE A 3 4.54 -20.63 2.87
CA ILE A 3 5.86 -20.22 2.40
C ILE A 3 6.60 -19.38 3.44
N GLY A 4 7.92 -19.20 3.26
CA GLY A 4 8.77 -18.44 4.18
C GLY A 4 9.34 -19.28 5.31
N GLY A 5 10.26 -18.70 6.10
CA GLY A 5 11.03 -19.44 7.11
C GLY A 5 10.17 -20.18 8.14
N ILE A 6 9.10 -19.53 8.63
CA ILE A 6 8.14 -20.14 9.58
C ILE A 6 7.32 -21.26 8.92
N GLY A 7 7.14 -21.21 7.60
CA GLY A 7 6.43 -22.22 6.83
C GLY A 7 7.09 -23.60 6.82
N SER A 8 8.36 -23.69 7.21
CA SER A 8 9.10 -24.95 7.34
C SER A 8 8.72 -25.77 8.60
N SER A 9 8.04 -25.14 9.57
CA SER A 9 7.67 -25.73 10.85
C SER A 9 6.65 -26.87 10.73
N VAL A 10 7.03 -28.06 11.18
CA VAL A 10 6.18 -29.26 11.14
C VAL A 10 4.92 -29.10 12.00
N SER A 11 5.04 -28.48 13.19
CA SER A 11 3.92 -28.27 14.10
C SER A 11 2.87 -27.34 13.49
N LEU A 12 3.32 -26.24 12.86
CA LEU A 12 2.44 -25.32 12.17
C LEU A 12 1.74 -25.99 10.98
N GLN A 13 2.48 -26.75 10.17
CA GLN A 13 1.92 -27.50 9.04
C GLN A 13 0.84 -28.49 9.49
N LYS A 14 1.09 -29.26 10.57
CA LYS A 14 0.10 -30.19 11.15
C LYS A 14 -1.14 -29.45 11.64
N HIS A 15 -0.96 -28.35 12.37
CA HIS A 15 -2.05 -27.53 12.88
C HIS A 15 -2.92 -26.96 11.74
N LEU A 16 -2.30 -26.36 10.72
CA LEU A 16 -3.00 -25.80 9.56
C LEU A 16 -3.69 -26.89 8.72
N LYS A 17 -3.09 -28.08 8.60
CA LYS A 17 -3.71 -29.21 7.91
C LYS A 17 -4.96 -29.71 8.66
N ALA A 18 -4.93 -29.75 9.99
CA ALA A 18 -6.10 -30.09 10.79
C ALA A 18 -7.19 -29.00 10.68
N ASN A 19 -6.81 -27.74 10.78
CA ASN A 19 -7.74 -26.61 10.71
C ASN A 19 -8.40 -26.49 9.33
N SER A 20 -7.64 -26.64 8.24
CA SER A 20 -8.18 -26.62 6.88
C SER A 20 -9.16 -27.77 6.61
N ARG A 21 -8.93 -28.96 7.16
CA ARG A 21 -9.89 -30.08 7.09
C ARG A 21 -11.17 -29.79 7.86
N ALA A 22 -11.06 -29.22 9.06
CA ALA A 22 -12.23 -28.83 9.85
C ALA A 22 -13.05 -27.76 9.15
N TYR A 23 -12.39 -26.76 8.55
CA TYR A 23 -13.02 -25.71 7.76
C TYR A 23 -13.70 -26.26 6.50
N ALA A 24 -13.03 -27.15 5.76
CA ALA A 24 -13.56 -27.81 4.56
C ALA A 24 -14.86 -28.56 4.88
N LYS A 25 -14.88 -29.31 5.99
CA LYS A 25 -16.06 -30.05 6.45
C LYS A 25 -17.22 -29.12 6.84
N ARG A 26 -16.93 -27.99 7.50
CA ARG A 26 -17.97 -27.02 7.92
C ARG A 26 -18.62 -26.28 6.76
N ASN A 27 -17.84 -25.93 5.74
CA ASN A 27 -18.29 -25.10 4.62
C ASN A 27 -18.60 -25.90 3.35
N ASN A 28 -18.61 -27.23 3.43
CA ASN A 28 -18.78 -28.14 2.29
C ASN A 28 -17.91 -27.75 1.08
N CYS A 29 -16.65 -27.40 1.34
CA CYS A 29 -15.73 -26.91 0.33
C CYS A 29 -14.41 -27.67 0.36
N HIS A 30 -13.72 -27.77 -0.77
CA HIS A 30 -12.43 -28.44 -0.83
C HIS A 30 -11.29 -27.44 -0.61
N VAL A 31 -10.78 -27.38 0.63
CA VAL A 31 -9.58 -26.62 0.97
C VAL A 31 -8.42 -27.60 1.22
N LYS A 32 -7.29 -27.41 0.54
CA LYS A 32 -6.08 -28.22 0.71
C LYS A 32 -4.90 -27.33 1.06
N LEU A 33 -4.16 -27.72 2.11
CA LEU A 33 -2.86 -27.13 2.38
C LEU A 33 -1.85 -27.65 1.34
N VAL A 34 -1.36 -26.75 0.50
CA VAL A 34 -0.29 -27.02 -0.46
C VAL A 34 1.05 -26.77 0.22
N LEU A 35 1.87 -27.82 0.27
CA LEU A 35 3.26 -27.83 0.73
C LEU A 35 4.13 -28.41 -0.39
N PRO A 36 5.35 -27.88 -0.61
CA PRO A 36 6.29 -28.50 -1.53
C PRO A 36 6.68 -29.90 -1.11
N ASP A 37 7.05 -30.74 -2.07
CA ASP A 37 7.54 -32.09 -1.81
C ASP A 37 8.83 -32.07 -0.98
N GLU A 38 9.18 -33.21 -0.40
CA GLU A 38 10.32 -33.33 0.53
C GLU A 38 11.65 -32.90 -0.11
N LYS A 39 11.81 -33.14 -1.42
CA LYS A 39 12.96 -32.69 -2.24
C LYS A 39 13.00 -31.17 -2.43
N GLU A 40 11.84 -30.52 -2.45
CA GLU A 40 11.69 -29.08 -2.67
C GLU A 40 11.51 -28.30 -1.37
N ARG A 41 11.50 -28.98 -0.23
CA ARG A 41 11.28 -28.35 1.09
C ARG A 41 12.32 -27.27 1.41
N ALA A 42 13.53 -27.42 0.91
CA ALA A 42 14.60 -26.43 1.02
C ALA A 42 14.31 -25.13 0.25
N THR A 43 13.37 -25.14 -0.70
CA THR A 43 12.98 -23.95 -1.49
C THR A 43 11.93 -23.09 -0.78
N ILE A 44 11.21 -23.62 0.23
CA ILE A 44 10.17 -22.91 1.00
C ILE A 44 10.60 -21.50 1.47
N PRO A 45 11.83 -21.30 1.99
CA PRO A 45 12.27 -19.98 2.43
C PRO A 45 12.60 -19.02 1.28
N THR A 46 13.03 -19.55 0.12
CA THR A 46 13.51 -18.75 -1.02
C THR A 46 12.43 -18.44 -2.05
N VAL A 47 11.26 -19.10 -1.99
CA VAL A 47 10.14 -18.90 -2.94
C VAL A 47 9.79 -17.42 -3.14
N VAL A 48 9.76 -16.62 -2.07
CA VAL A 48 9.43 -15.18 -2.15
C VAL A 48 10.50 -14.42 -2.94
N SER A 49 11.77 -14.68 -2.64
CA SER A 49 12.91 -14.05 -3.32
C SER A 49 12.95 -14.45 -4.79
N SER A 50 12.80 -15.73 -5.09
CA SER A 50 12.75 -16.24 -6.47
C SER A 50 11.57 -15.65 -7.25
N GLY A 51 10.39 -15.60 -6.64
CA GLY A 51 9.21 -14.95 -7.22
C GLY A 51 9.45 -13.46 -7.52
N GLY A 52 10.15 -12.75 -6.63
CA GLY A 52 10.57 -11.37 -6.86
C GLY A 52 11.48 -11.20 -8.08
N VAL A 53 12.43 -12.11 -8.29
CA VAL A 53 13.31 -12.12 -9.48
C VAL A 53 12.51 -12.37 -10.76
N TYR A 54 11.62 -13.38 -10.76
CA TYR A 54 10.76 -13.65 -11.92
C TYR A 54 9.85 -12.47 -12.24
N GLN A 55 9.28 -11.82 -11.22
CA GLN A 55 8.49 -10.61 -11.38
C GLN A 55 9.30 -9.45 -11.97
N ALA A 56 10.55 -9.27 -11.52
CA ALA A 56 11.42 -8.20 -12.00
C ALA A 56 11.86 -8.43 -13.44
N SER A 57 12.06 -9.69 -13.83
CA SER A 57 12.42 -10.11 -15.19
C SER A 57 11.29 -9.85 -16.19
N ASN A 58 10.03 -10.06 -15.78
CA ASN A 58 8.86 -9.86 -16.65
C ASN A 58 7.90 -8.80 -16.08
N LYS A 59 8.23 -7.53 -16.31
CA LYS A 59 7.40 -6.40 -15.87
C LYS A 59 6.12 -6.20 -16.69
N ALA A 60 6.13 -6.62 -17.96
CA ALA A 60 5.02 -6.38 -18.89
C ALA A 60 3.89 -7.40 -18.76
N ASN A 61 4.23 -8.68 -18.58
CA ASN A 61 3.26 -9.78 -18.47
C ASN A 61 3.26 -10.41 -17.06
N GLY A 62 3.80 -9.71 -16.07
CA GLY A 62 3.75 -10.13 -14.67
C GLY A 62 2.36 -9.95 -14.07
N PRO A 63 2.05 -10.63 -12.95
CA PRO A 63 0.79 -10.44 -12.24
C PRO A 63 0.55 -8.97 -11.88
N GLU A 64 -0.73 -8.61 -11.91
CA GLU A 64 -1.19 -7.24 -11.71
C GLU A 64 -0.81 -6.71 -10.32
N ARG A 65 -0.30 -5.48 -10.28
CA ARG A 65 0.02 -4.79 -9.03
C ARG A 65 -1.16 -3.94 -8.58
N ILE A 66 -1.73 -4.31 -7.44
CA ILE A 66 -2.78 -3.56 -6.78
C ILE A 66 -2.12 -2.63 -5.76
N VAL A 67 -2.35 -1.33 -5.94
CA VAL A 67 -1.88 -0.30 -5.03
C VAL A 67 -2.67 -0.39 -3.72
N GLN A 68 -2.00 -0.64 -2.60
CA GLN A 68 -2.66 -0.72 -1.29
C GLN A 68 -2.83 0.65 -0.61
N CYS A 69 -2.02 1.64 -0.99
CA CYS A 69 -2.00 2.97 -0.38
C CYS A 69 -1.94 4.07 -1.45
N SER A 70 -2.55 5.21 -1.19
CA SER A 70 -2.39 6.38 -2.06
C SER A 70 -1.06 7.09 -1.75
N TYR A 71 -0.40 7.61 -2.79
CA TYR A 71 0.84 8.37 -2.68
C TYR A 71 0.67 9.74 -3.34
N GLY A 72 1.19 10.75 -2.66
CA GLY A 72 1.18 12.13 -3.13
C GLY A 72 2.36 12.92 -2.56
N ILE A 73 2.60 14.08 -3.15
CA ILE A 73 3.65 15.02 -2.73
C ILE A 73 2.97 16.18 -2.02
N LEU A 74 3.44 16.52 -0.82
CA LEU A 74 2.99 17.73 -0.13
C LEU A 74 3.55 18.96 -0.84
N ARG A 75 2.68 19.87 -1.26
CA ARG A 75 3.04 21.09 -1.98
C ARG A 75 2.26 22.30 -1.47
N THR A 76 2.89 23.45 -1.54
CA THR A 76 2.24 24.75 -1.40
C THR A 76 1.84 25.24 -2.80
N GLU A 77 0.58 25.61 -2.98
CA GLU A 77 0.04 25.95 -4.30
C GLU A 77 -0.58 27.35 -4.31
N PRO A 78 -0.49 28.09 -5.42
CA PRO A 78 -1.12 29.41 -5.48
C PRO A 78 -2.65 29.29 -5.47
N LEU A 79 -3.32 30.24 -4.80
CA LEU A 79 -4.77 30.21 -4.56
C LEU A 79 -5.61 30.10 -5.85
N MET A 80 -5.16 30.72 -6.95
CA MET A 80 -5.91 30.76 -8.21
C MET A 80 -5.60 29.62 -9.20
N ALA A 81 -4.71 28.68 -8.86
CA ALA A 81 -4.36 27.60 -9.78
C ALA A 81 -5.49 26.57 -10.01
N HIS A 82 -6.34 26.34 -9.02
CA HIS A 82 -7.37 25.31 -9.08
C HIS A 82 -8.71 25.80 -8.51
N PRO A 83 -9.87 25.42 -9.08
CA PRO A 83 -11.17 25.86 -8.59
C PRO A 83 -11.50 25.35 -7.18
N GLU A 84 -10.90 24.23 -6.77
CA GLU A 84 -11.06 23.60 -5.46
C GLU A 84 -10.47 24.45 -4.30
N HIS A 85 -9.63 25.43 -4.64
CA HIS A 85 -8.94 26.30 -3.70
C HIS A 85 -9.83 27.41 -3.12
N ARG A 86 -11.01 27.65 -3.70
CA ARG A 86 -11.87 28.81 -3.43
C ARG A 86 -12.29 29.00 -1.96
N PHE A 87 -12.35 27.93 -1.17
CA PHE A 87 -12.84 27.96 0.22
C PHE A 87 -11.78 27.51 1.23
N LYS A 88 -10.50 27.53 0.86
CA LYS A 88 -9.41 27.03 1.72
C LYS A 88 -8.66 28.18 2.39
N LYS A 89 -8.03 27.88 3.53
CA LYS A 89 -7.28 28.86 4.32
C LYS A 89 -6.05 29.34 3.53
N VAL A 90 -5.99 30.63 3.29
CA VAL A 90 -4.93 31.28 2.53
C VAL A 90 -3.81 31.72 3.47
N THR A 91 -2.58 31.50 3.04
CA THR A 91 -1.36 32.01 3.67
C THR A 91 -0.68 32.96 2.70
N TRP A 92 -0.32 34.16 3.16
CA TRP A 92 0.40 35.12 2.33
C TRP A 92 1.90 34.87 2.43
N SER A 93 2.57 34.77 1.28
CA SER A 93 4.03 34.69 1.27
C SER A 93 4.62 36.08 1.57
N PRO A 94 5.52 36.21 2.56
CA PRO A 94 6.21 37.48 2.83
C PRO A 94 7.11 37.96 1.69
N GLN A 95 7.53 37.03 0.80
CA GLN A 95 8.52 37.29 -0.24
C GLN A 95 7.87 37.88 -1.51
N ASP A 96 6.72 37.33 -1.90
CA ASP A 96 6.07 37.67 -3.18
C ASP A 96 4.75 38.41 -3.01
N GLY A 97 4.28 38.57 -1.76
CA GLY A 97 2.97 39.17 -1.47
C GLY A 97 1.80 38.44 -2.13
N THR A 98 1.98 37.18 -2.53
CA THR A 98 0.99 36.39 -3.29
C THR A 98 0.29 35.39 -2.36
N PRO A 99 -1.03 35.14 -2.54
CA PRO A 99 -1.77 34.18 -1.73
C PRO A 99 -1.51 32.73 -2.14
N TYR A 100 -1.10 31.92 -1.17
CA TYR A 100 -0.87 30.48 -1.33
C TYR A 100 -1.76 29.66 -0.39
N ILE A 101 -2.00 28.41 -0.74
CA ILE A 101 -2.59 27.39 0.13
C ILE A 101 -1.47 26.43 0.53
N THR A 102 -1.29 26.30 1.83
CA THR A 102 -0.36 25.36 2.45
C THR A 102 -1.08 24.04 2.74
N ASN A 103 -0.31 22.96 2.88
CA ASN A 103 -0.81 21.61 3.16
C ASN A 103 -1.72 21.01 2.07
N THR A 104 -1.40 21.26 0.80
CA THR A 104 -2.04 20.60 -0.33
C THR A 104 -1.25 19.37 -0.73
N ILE A 105 -1.92 18.25 -1.01
CA ILE A 105 -1.25 17.04 -1.50
C ILE A 105 -1.52 16.89 -2.99
N PHE A 106 -0.46 16.86 -3.79
CA PHE A 106 -0.49 16.46 -5.18
C PHE A 106 -0.48 14.92 -5.27
N TRP A 107 -1.66 14.32 -5.45
CA TRP A 107 -1.77 12.87 -5.59
C TRP A 107 -1.32 12.43 -6.98
N PHE A 108 -0.40 11.45 -7.04
CA PHE A 108 0.02 10.84 -8.30
C PHE A 108 -0.33 9.35 -8.38
N LEU A 109 -0.54 8.70 -7.23
CA LEU A 109 -0.98 7.32 -7.15
C LEU A 109 -2.13 7.21 -6.15
N THR A 110 -3.25 6.61 -6.56
CA THR A 110 -4.41 6.44 -5.70
C THR A 110 -4.73 4.96 -5.54
N ARG A 111 -5.11 4.55 -4.33
CA ARG A 111 -5.43 3.15 -3.96
C ARG A 111 -6.48 2.50 -4.87
N VAL A 112 -7.41 3.29 -5.39
CA VAL A 112 -8.49 2.81 -6.28
C VAL A 112 -7.98 2.54 -7.70
N LYS A 113 -6.79 3.02 -8.07
CA LYS A 113 -6.20 2.77 -9.37
C LYS A 113 -5.35 1.50 -9.37
N ARG A 114 -5.65 0.63 -10.33
CA ARG A 114 -4.75 -0.43 -10.79
C ARG A 114 -3.45 0.22 -11.25
N SER A 115 -2.30 -0.33 -10.84
CA SER A 115 -1.02 0.19 -11.31
C SER A 115 -0.95 0.02 -12.84
N PRO A 116 -0.54 1.05 -13.61
CA PRO A 116 -0.30 0.88 -15.04
C PRO A 116 0.77 -0.19 -15.26
N GLN A 117 0.43 -1.25 -16.01
CA GLN A 117 1.36 -2.34 -16.36
C GLN A 117 2.38 -1.90 -17.43
N SER A 118 2.01 -0.91 -18.25
CA SER A 118 2.96 -0.15 -19.05
C SER A 118 3.42 1.05 -18.23
N GLY A 119 4.71 1.36 -18.22
CA GLY A 119 5.31 2.44 -17.40
C GLY A 119 4.84 3.87 -17.70
N ARG A 120 3.62 4.09 -18.19
CA ARG A 120 2.97 5.39 -18.36
C ARG A 120 1.98 5.61 -17.22
N MET A 121 2.39 6.46 -16.29
CA MET A 121 1.57 6.92 -15.17
C MET A 121 0.63 8.02 -15.66
N ASN A 122 -0.67 7.72 -15.75
CA ASN A 122 -1.68 8.74 -16.04
C ASN A 122 -2.00 9.52 -14.76
N TRP A 123 -1.42 10.71 -14.65
CA TRP A 123 -1.66 11.70 -13.60
C TRP A 123 -3.14 12.08 -13.60
N ILE A 124 -3.83 11.89 -12.47
CA ILE A 124 -5.13 12.54 -12.24
C ILE A 124 -4.93 13.44 -11.04
N VAL A 125 -5.17 14.73 -11.24
CA VAL A 125 -5.02 15.78 -10.25
C VAL A 125 -6.27 15.79 -9.36
N TYR A 126 -6.07 15.60 -8.06
CA TYR A 126 -7.05 15.99 -7.05
C TYR A 126 -6.28 16.82 -6.01
N THR A 127 -6.77 18.01 -5.65
CA THR A 127 -6.08 18.90 -4.70
C THR A 127 -6.96 19.10 -3.47
N PHE A 128 -6.88 18.16 -2.53
CA PHE A 128 -7.56 18.30 -1.24
C PHE A 128 -6.65 19.02 -0.24
N SER A 129 -7.11 20.16 0.29
CA SER A 129 -6.52 20.76 1.48
C SER A 129 -7.01 20.02 2.73
N MET A 130 -6.07 19.41 3.45
CA MET A 130 -6.28 18.75 4.74
C MET A 130 -6.40 19.80 5.86
N PRO A 131 -7.29 19.62 6.86
CA PRO A 131 -7.19 20.38 8.10
C PRO A 131 -5.87 20.04 8.80
N TYR A 132 -5.11 21.08 9.17
CA TYR A 132 -3.88 20.94 9.95
C TYR A 132 -4.19 20.27 11.30
N GLN A 133 -3.73 19.04 11.50
CA GLN A 133 -3.66 18.41 12.83
C GLN A 133 -2.25 18.62 13.38
N ALA A 134 -2.13 19.31 14.51
CA ALA A 134 -0.84 19.54 15.16
C ALA A 134 -0.19 18.18 15.52
N PRO A 135 1.12 18.01 15.27
CA PRO A 135 1.82 16.79 15.65
C PRO A 135 1.83 16.65 17.17
N LEU A 136 1.42 15.49 17.69
CA LEU A 136 1.63 15.14 19.10
C LEU A 136 3.14 14.92 19.30
N THR A 137 3.79 15.87 19.94
CA THR A 137 5.19 15.79 20.35
C THR A 137 5.32 14.93 21.60
N GLU A 138 5.43 13.62 21.42
CA GLU A 138 6.15 12.75 22.35
C GLU A 138 7.06 11.82 21.54
N GLY A 139 8.37 12.01 21.64
CA GLY A 139 9.38 11.06 21.16
C GLY A 139 9.51 10.93 19.65
N GLY A 140 10.00 11.97 18.96
CA GLY A 140 10.85 11.83 17.77
C GLY A 140 10.32 11.11 16.51
N ALA A 141 9.03 10.79 16.41
CA ALA A 141 8.44 10.19 15.21
C ALA A 141 7.16 10.93 14.79
N LEU A 142 7.17 11.51 13.59
CA LEU A 142 5.98 12.10 12.96
C LEU A 142 4.97 10.99 12.65
N ARG A 143 3.98 10.80 13.54
CA ARG A 143 2.83 9.94 13.27
C ARG A 143 1.74 10.73 12.56
N VAL A 144 1.54 10.44 11.28
CA VAL A 144 0.37 10.90 10.51
C VAL A 144 -0.78 9.95 10.83
N ARG A 145 -1.83 10.43 11.51
CA ARG A 145 -3.08 9.65 11.67
C ARG A 145 -3.90 9.77 10.38
N TYR A 146 -4.27 8.62 9.82
CA TYR A 146 -5.26 8.54 8.75
C TYR A 146 -6.68 8.56 9.35
N SER A 147 -7.64 9.13 8.62
CA SER A 147 -9.05 9.23 9.01
C SER A 147 -9.78 7.87 9.08
N ASP A 148 -9.14 6.78 8.67
CA ASP A 148 -9.67 5.43 8.76
C ASP A 148 -8.74 4.53 9.60
N GLY A 149 -8.75 4.76 10.92
CA GLY A 149 -8.73 3.72 11.96
C GLY A 149 -7.73 2.55 11.90
N ILE A 150 -6.59 2.62 11.21
CA ILE A 150 -5.59 1.54 11.25
C ILE A 150 -4.20 2.13 11.54
N LEU A 151 -3.74 1.89 12.77
CA LEU A 151 -2.37 2.13 13.23
C LEU A 151 -1.41 1.11 12.59
N LEU A 152 -0.28 1.60 12.09
CA LEU A 152 1.01 0.91 12.15
C LEU A 152 2.03 1.89 12.75
#